data_AF-A0A424JIG0-F1
#
_entry.id   AF-A0A424JIG0-F1
#
_cell.length_a   1.000
_cell.length_b   1.000
_cell.length_c   1.000
_cell.angle_alpha   90.00
_cell.angle_beta   90.00
_cell.angle_gamma   90.00
#
_symmetry.space_group_name_H-M   'P 1'
#
loop_
_entity.id
_entity.type
_entity.pdbx_description
1 polymer ?
#
loop_
_entity_poly.entity_id
_entity_poly.type
_entity_poly.pdbx_seq_one_letter_code
_entity_poly.pdbx_strand_id
1 'polypeptide(L)'
;MSRVKKKHIDLRCLNSTPDYIKEMLRLGVPPGMFLTSMDEDIPNLERAACEEVYEGQHNACIVLGRDRPASLGSGNGGNGGTACGAIDIVVGRLGCLSAASGGFGPFKRNIKCGDGAVLTGPNFAADSARIYLTQRGDVDRYFALKRSKNIPRTRDHSAVAIKSDHTRIIGRESVRIYAGKGEFEGLGVAGELNSQGGEIGTKGKIELCASHHSADLQPAVLGENLKKTLKHIYGELRELIGAVDALYTIQRQMYSYLGTHFHSGGGVGVIVTGPDPVLLTKSYAALAKSIIGNFDTRIKIIDNYIHEINSTGVGNSSANLPGNHDIVSQSVFLT
;
A
#
# COMPACT_ATOMS: atom_id res chain seq x y z
N MET A 1 36.85 1.11 24.17
CA MET A 1 35.89 0.10 24.68
C MET A 1 34.47 0.60 24.48
N SER A 2 33.79 0.12 23.44
CA SER A 2 32.42 0.50 23.10
C SER A 2 31.43 -0.12 24.09
N ARG A 3 30.79 0.72 24.91
CA ARG A 3 29.65 0.28 25.74
C ARG A 3 28.47 -0.03 24.84
N VAL A 4 28.24 -1.30 24.56
CA VAL A 4 26.98 -1.83 24.04
C VAL A 4 25.89 -1.46 25.04
N LYS A 5 25.09 -0.43 24.72
CA LYS A 5 23.91 -0.04 25.51
C LYS A 5 22.89 -1.17 25.45
N LYS A 6 22.47 -1.67 26.61
CA LYS A 6 21.44 -2.72 26.74
C LYS A 6 20.20 -2.33 25.92
N LYS A 7 19.79 -3.19 24.97
CA LYS A 7 18.59 -3.05 24.12
C LYS A 7 17.27 -3.39 24.84
N HIS A 8 17.32 -3.71 26.14
CA HIS A 8 16.16 -4.20 26.88
C HIS A 8 15.88 -3.30 28.09
N ILE A 9 14.63 -2.88 28.22
CA ILE A 9 14.11 -2.19 29.40
C ILE A 9 13.93 -3.25 30.49
N ASP A 10 14.57 -3.07 31.65
CA ASP A 10 14.40 -3.96 32.81
C ASP A 10 13.10 -3.59 33.54
N LEU A 11 12.13 -4.51 33.56
CA LEU A 11 10.82 -4.30 34.19
C LEU A 11 10.94 -3.96 35.68
N ARG A 12 12.01 -4.41 36.35
CA ARG A 12 12.23 -4.16 37.79
C ARG A 12 12.52 -2.68 38.07
N CYS A 13 12.94 -1.92 37.07
CA CYS A 13 13.23 -0.49 37.18
C CYS A 13 12.03 0.40 36.86
N LEU A 14 10.87 -0.14 36.50
CA LEU A 14 9.71 0.63 36.00
C LEU A 14 8.65 0.96 37.05
N ASN A 15 8.69 0.35 38.24
CA ASN A 15 7.53 0.34 39.14
C ASN A 15 7.54 1.43 40.23
N SER A 16 8.68 2.06 40.52
CA SER A 16 8.73 3.11 41.54
C SER A 16 9.84 4.12 41.30
N THR A 17 9.53 5.40 41.47
CA THR A 17 10.52 6.46 41.57
C THR A 17 11.51 6.13 42.69
N PRO A 18 12.82 6.04 42.41
CA PRO A 18 13.84 5.83 43.44
C PRO A 18 13.77 6.87 44.56
N ASP A 19 14.07 6.48 45.79
CA ASP A 19 13.91 7.36 46.95
C ASP A 19 14.79 8.61 46.90
N TYR A 20 15.99 8.52 46.30
CA TYR A 20 16.86 9.68 46.10
C TYR A 20 16.23 10.75 45.18
N ILE A 21 15.40 10.36 44.20
CA ILE A 21 14.69 11.33 43.34
C ILE A 21 13.57 12.01 44.14
N LYS A 22 12.87 11.26 45.01
CA LYS A 22 11.86 11.84 45.90
C LYS A 22 12.49 12.83 46.88
N GLU A 23 13.68 12.52 47.39
CA GLU A 23 14.44 13.42 48.24
C GLU A 23 14.89 14.67 47.48
N MET A 24 15.39 14.53 46.25
CA MET A 24 15.71 15.68 45.38
C MET A 24 14.49 16.58 45.14
N LEU A 25 13.32 15.99 44.86
CA LEU A 25 12.07 16.74 44.70
C LEU A 25 11.72 17.53 45.97
N ARG A 26 11.94 16.97 47.17
CA ARG A 26 11.71 17.68 48.45
C ARG A 26 12.68 18.83 48.67
N LEU A 27 13.93 18.68 48.22
CA LEU A 27 14.97 19.70 48.33
C LEU A 27 14.82 20.83 47.29
N GLY A 28 13.94 20.65 46.31
CA GLY A 28 13.72 21.57 45.21
C GLY A 28 14.61 21.25 44.01
N VAL A 29 13.98 21.01 42.85
CA VAL A 29 14.67 20.75 41.57
C VAL A 29 14.37 21.87 40.57
N PRO A 30 15.24 22.08 39.57
CA PRO A 30 14.94 22.99 38.48
C PRO A 30 13.60 22.66 37.80
N PRO A 31 12.83 23.67 37.37
CA PRO A 31 11.55 23.48 36.70
C PRO A 31 11.70 22.61 35.44
N GLY A 32 10.69 21.78 35.16
CA GLY A 32 10.69 20.81 34.05
C GLY A 32 11.41 19.49 34.36
N MET A 33 12.28 19.45 35.39
CA MET A 33 12.92 18.21 35.81
C MET A 33 11.95 17.34 36.63
N PHE A 34 11.99 16.02 36.42
CA PHE A 34 11.14 15.04 37.11
C PHE A 34 9.63 15.35 37.05
N LEU A 35 9.14 15.88 35.92
CA LEU A 35 7.74 16.26 35.70
C LEU A 35 7.25 17.42 36.60
N THR A 36 8.16 18.26 37.09
CA THR A 36 7.78 19.52 37.73
C THR A 36 7.29 20.54 36.70
N SER A 37 6.36 21.40 37.09
CA SER A 37 5.84 22.46 36.20
C SER A 37 6.96 23.38 35.74
N MET A 38 6.93 23.74 34.47
CA MET A 38 7.83 24.69 33.82
C MET A 38 6.98 25.72 33.11
N ASP A 39 7.33 26.99 33.27
CA ASP A 39 6.69 28.06 32.54
C ASP A 39 7.26 28.10 31.11
N GLU A 40 6.40 27.89 30.13
CA GLU A 40 6.73 27.86 28.71
C GLU A 40 5.85 28.86 27.97
N ASP A 41 6.41 29.55 26.99
CA ASP A 41 5.63 30.42 26.10
C ASP A 41 4.76 29.54 25.17
N ILE A 42 3.50 29.36 25.57
CA ILE A 42 2.52 28.54 24.86
C ILE A 42 1.59 29.46 24.04
N PRO A 43 1.32 29.14 22.76
CA PRO A 43 0.35 29.89 21.98
C PRO A 43 -1.07 29.67 22.50
N ASN A 44 -1.84 30.75 22.60
CA ASN A 44 -3.24 30.71 23.00
C ASN A 44 -4.13 30.32 21.81
N LEU A 45 -5.07 29.41 22.03
CA LEU A 45 -6.04 29.03 21.00
C LEU A 45 -7.11 30.12 20.82
N GLU A 46 -7.36 30.52 19.57
CA GLU A 46 -8.55 31.31 19.22
C GLU A 46 -9.79 30.42 19.34
N ARG A 47 -10.51 30.56 20.46
CA ARG A 47 -11.68 29.75 20.80
C ARG A 47 -12.95 30.24 20.09
N ALA A 48 -13.67 29.32 19.46
CA ALA A 48 -15.02 29.59 18.99
C ALA A 48 -16.03 29.52 20.15
N ALA A 49 -17.16 30.22 20.04
CA ALA A 49 -18.19 30.24 21.09
C ALA A 49 -18.79 28.86 21.42
N CYS A 50 -18.72 27.90 20.48
CA CYS A 50 -19.21 26.54 20.66
C CYS A 50 -18.11 25.54 21.04
N GLU A 51 -16.87 25.99 21.26
CA GLU A 51 -15.74 25.13 21.58
C GLU A 51 -15.52 25.01 23.09
N GLU A 52 -15.51 23.77 23.55
CA GLU A 52 -15.04 23.40 24.88
C GLU A 52 -13.59 22.94 24.77
N VAL A 53 -12.71 23.61 25.50
CA VAL A 53 -11.26 23.43 25.37
C VAL A 53 -10.69 23.00 26.72
N TYR A 54 -10.02 21.86 26.70
CA TYR A 54 -9.30 21.30 27.84
C TYR A 54 -7.80 21.45 27.58
N GLU A 55 -7.17 22.42 28.22
CA GLU A 55 -5.75 22.72 28.08
C GLU A 55 -4.95 22.18 29.28
N GLY A 56 -3.80 21.55 28.97
CA GLY A 56 -2.77 21.21 29.94
C GLY A 56 -1.69 22.29 30.01
N GLN A 57 -0.81 22.20 31.00
CA GLN A 57 0.24 23.20 31.26
C GLN A 57 1.42 23.16 30.28
N HIS A 58 1.46 22.21 29.34
CA HIS A 58 2.62 21.94 28.46
C HIS A 58 2.21 21.79 26.99
N ASN A 59 1.56 22.82 26.43
CA ASN A 59 1.12 22.88 25.03
C ASN A 59 0.39 21.61 24.55
N ALA A 60 -0.50 21.09 25.40
CA ALA A 60 -1.31 19.91 25.12
C ALA A 60 -2.78 20.28 25.33
N CYS A 61 -3.65 19.94 24.39
CA CYS A 61 -5.05 20.31 24.47
C CYS A 61 -5.99 19.33 23.76
N ILE A 62 -7.23 19.29 24.24
CA ILE A 62 -8.35 18.62 23.60
C ILE A 62 -9.42 19.67 23.35
N VAL A 63 -9.87 19.79 22.11
CA VAL A 63 -10.93 20.71 21.70
C VAL A 63 -12.13 19.91 21.24
N LEU A 64 -13.26 20.12 21.92
CA LEU A 64 -14.57 19.58 21.52
C LEU A 64 -15.36 20.72 20.91
N GLY A 65 -15.88 20.53 19.70
CA GLY A 65 -16.62 21.59 19.03
C GLY A 65 -17.13 21.19 17.67
N ARG A 66 -17.09 22.14 16.75
CA ARG A 66 -17.50 21.94 15.35
C ARG A 66 -16.28 21.91 14.44
N ASP A 67 -16.44 21.28 13.29
CA ASP A 67 -15.40 21.12 12.28
C ASP A 67 -14.79 22.46 11.87
N ARG A 68 -13.51 22.67 12.21
CA ARG A 68 -12.78 23.93 12.00
C ARG A 68 -11.29 23.67 11.78
N PRO A 69 -10.80 23.72 10.54
CA PRO A 69 -9.39 23.43 10.23
C PRO A 69 -8.44 24.63 10.42
N ALA A 70 -8.96 25.86 10.52
CA ALA A 70 -8.17 27.09 10.60
C ALA A 70 -8.94 28.19 11.36
N SER A 71 -9.31 29.29 10.71
CA SER A 71 -10.03 30.41 11.33
C SER A 71 -11.47 30.07 11.74
N LEU A 72 -12.11 30.94 12.53
CA LEU A 72 -13.52 30.80 12.96
C LEU A 72 -14.52 30.61 11.79
N GLY A 73 -14.22 31.16 10.61
CA GLY A 73 -15.03 31.00 9.40
C GLY A 73 -14.66 29.83 8.51
N SER A 74 -13.74 28.96 8.95
CA SER A 74 -13.26 27.82 8.16
C SER A 74 -13.99 26.52 8.49
N GLY A 75 -13.87 25.54 7.58
CA GLY A 75 -14.48 24.22 7.76
C GLY A 75 -16.00 24.23 7.65
N ASN A 76 -16.61 23.09 7.92
CA ASN A 76 -18.06 22.95 7.88
C ASN A 76 -18.75 23.61 9.06
N GLY A 77 -18.06 23.72 10.21
CA GLY A 77 -18.53 24.48 11.37
C GLY A 77 -18.64 25.98 11.07
N GLY A 78 -17.60 26.58 10.48
CA GLY A 78 -17.59 28.00 10.11
C GLY A 78 -18.60 28.36 9.02
N ASN A 79 -18.90 27.42 8.11
CA ASN A 79 -19.93 27.61 7.07
C ASN A 79 -21.37 27.40 7.58
N GLY A 80 -21.57 27.14 8.88
CA GLY A 80 -22.90 26.91 9.46
C GLY A 80 -23.50 25.53 9.15
N GLY A 81 -22.72 24.58 8.62
CA GLY A 81 -23.21 23.24 8.26
C GLY A 81 -23.67 22.44 9.46
N THR A 82 -24.78 21.71 9.38
CA THR A 82 -25.30 20.89 10.48
C THR A 82 -24.56 19.55 10.60
N ALA A 83 -24.60 18.93 11.79
CA ALA A 83 -23.97 17.63 12.07
C ALA A 83 -22.47 17.58 11.74
N CYS A 84 -21.74 18.64 12.14
CA CYS A 84 -20.30 18.78 11.93
C CYS A 84 -19.53 18.74 13.25
N GLY A 85 -19.91 17.86 14.18
CA GLY A 85 -19.16 17.68 15.43
C GLY A 85 -17.72 17.27 15.14
N ALA A 86 -16.77 17.83 15.88
CA ALA A 86 -15.36 17.52 15.74
C ALA A 86 -14.66 17.45 17.09
N ILE A 87 -13.64 16.59 17.16
CA ILE A 87 -12.72 16.44 18.29
C ILE A 87 -11.31 16.62 17.75
N ASP A 88 -10.57 17.56 18.32
CA ASP A 88 -9.18 17.85 17.95
C ASP A 88 -8.27 17.64 19.16
N ILE A 89 -7.45 16.59 19.10
CA ILE A 89 -6.44 16.29 20.12
C ILE A 89 -5.09 16.75 19.56
N VAL A 90 -4.51 17.78 20.16
CA VAL A 90 -3.28 18.43 19.66
C VAL A 90 -2.26 18.57 20.77
N VAL A 91 -1.01 18.23 20.43
CA VAL A 91 0.16 18.48 21.27
C VAL A 91 1.21 19.22 20.44
N GLY A 92 1.82 20.25 21.04
CA GLY A 92 2.78 21.10 20.38
C GLY A 92 2.15 22.00 19.32
N ARG A 93 1.14 22.80 19.70
CA ARG A 93 0.57 23.82 18.78
C ARG A 93 1.66 24.77 18.32
N LEU A 94 1.71 25.02 17.02
CA LEU A 94 2.78 25.77 16.35
C LEU A 94 4.19 25.28 16.71
N GLY A 95 4.37 24.01 17.10
CA GLY A 95 5.65 23.51 17.59
C GLY A 95 6.80 23.67 16.58
N CYS A 96 6.52 23.62 15.27
CA CYS A 96 7.54 23.85 14.24
C CYS A 96 7.84 25.34 13.97
N LEU A 97 7.03 26.26 14.52
CA LEU A 97 7.14 27.72 14.35
C LEU A 97 7.42 28.47 15.65
N SER A 98 7.24 27.83 16.82
CA SER A 98 7.41 28.46 18.12
C SER A 98 8.86 28.90 18.35
N ALA A 99 8.99 30.15 18.78
CA ALA A 99 10.22 30.95 18.83
C ALA A 99 11.26 30.51 19.87
N ALA A 100 10.97 29.51 20.70
CA ALA A 100 11.89 29.01 21.73
C ALA A 100 13.10 28.25 21.16
N SER A 101 13.03 27.81 19.90
CA SER A 101 14.21 27.37 19.17
C SER A 101 14.68 28.51 18.29
N GLY A 102 15.96 28.89 18.35
CA GLY A 102 16.60 29.85 17.43
C GLY A 102 16.66 29.32 15.98
N GLY A 103 15.57 28.74 15.48
CA GLY A 103 15.44 28.08 14.20
C GLY A 103 15.47 29.08 13.06
N PHE A 104 16.41 28.87 12.16
CA PHE A 104 16.50 29.50 10.85
C PHE A 104 15.37 28.97 9.95
N GLY A 105 14.18 29.56 10.06
CA GLY A 105 13.04 29.29 9.18
C GLY A 105 12.51 30.59 8.54
N PRO A 106 12.19 30.63 7.23
CA PRO A 106 11.72 31.84 6.55
C PRO A 106 10.30 32.29 6.99
N PHE A 107 9.60 31.47 7.78
CA PHE A 107 8.22 31.70 8.25
C PHE A 107 8.11 32.43 9.59
N LYS A 108 9.13 33.19 10.00
CA LYS A 108 9.08 34.08 11.19
C LYS A 108 8.10 35.27 11.06
N ARG A 109 7.32 35.34 9.98
CA ARG A 109 6.53 36.54 9.65
C ARG A 109 5.09 36.37 10.11
N ASN A 110 4.76 37.18 11.12
CA ASN A 110 3.42 37.70 11.38
C ASN A 110 2.42 36.81 12.12
N ILE A 111 2.83 36.10 13.17
CA ILE A 111 1.88 35.75 14.25
C ILE A 111 2.20 36.65 15.44
N LYS A 112 1.83 37.92 15.33
CA LYS A 112 1.73 38.83 16.46
C LYS A 112 0.25 39.04 16.72
N CYS A 113 -0.21 38.65 17.90
CA CYS A 113 -1.48 39.12 18.42
C CYS A 113 -1.17 40.12 19.54
N GLY A 114 -2.08 41.07 19.75
CA GLY A 114 -1.91 42.11 20.78
C GLY A 114 -1.58 41.49 22.14
N ASP A 115 -0.78 42.21 22.92
CA ASP A 115 -0.30 41.86 24.26
C ASP A 115 0.77 40.75 24.36
N GLY A 116 1.38 40.36 23.24
CA GLY A 116 2.59 39.50 23.24
C GLY A 116 2.31 37.99 23.29
N ALA A 117 1.06 37.58 23.56
CA ALA A 117 0.61 36.21 23.38
C ALA A 117 0.31 35.91 21.90
N VAL A 118 0.76 34.77 21.41
CA VAL A 118 0.48 34.30 20.04
C VAL A 118 -0.92 33.67 20.04
N LEU A 119 -1.95 34.44 19.65
CA LEU A 119 -3.29 33.90 19.43
C LEU A 119 -3.31 33.17 18.08
N THR A 120 -3.74 31.92 18.07
CA THR A 120 -3.72 31.11 16.86
C THR A 120 -4.95 30.20 16.76
N GLY A 121 -5.51 30.06 15.57
CA GLY A 121 -6.45 28.98 15.29
C GLY A 121 -5.73 27.63 15.16
N PRO A 122 -6.47 26.53 14.98
CA PRO A 122 -5.89 25.25 14.57
C PRO A 122 -4.97 25.41 13.36
N ASN A 123 -3.77 24.81 13.42
CA ASN A 123 -2.81 24.85 12.32
C ASN A 123 -2.29 23.44 12.00
N PHE A 124 -2.98 22.78 11.08
CA PHE A 124 -2.71 21.40 10.68
C PHE A 124 -1.33 21.22 10.03
N ALA A 125 -0.73 22.31 9.53
CA ALA A 125 0.60 22.28 8.94
C ALA A 125 1.71 22.35 10.02
N ALA A 126 1.55 23.24 11.00
CA ALA A 126 2.63 23.62 11.92
C ALA A 126 2.62 22.90 13.28
N ASP A 127 1.53 22.23 13.62
CA ASP A 127 1.43 21.49 14.87
C ASP A 127 2.27 20.20 14.82
N SER A 128 2.88 19.85 15.96
CA SER A 128 3.81 18.72 16.07
C SER A 128 3.11 17.35 15.98
N ALA A 129 2.05 17.15 16.76
CA ALA A 129 1.28 15.91 16.75
C ALA A 129 -0.21 16.18 16.92
N ARG A 130 -1.03 15.50 16.13
CA ARG A 130 -2.48 15.72 16.07
C ARG A 130 -3.24 14.45 15.74
N ILE A 131 -4.36 14.27 16.41
CA ILE A 131 -5.43 13.35 16.02
C ILE A 131 -6.69 14.19 15.84
N TYR A 132 -7.20 14.23 14.60
CA TYR A 132 -8.37 15.02 14.25
C TYR A 132 -9.52 14.09 13.85
N LEU A 133 -10.66 14.23 14.52
CA LEU A 133 -11.89 13.50 14.25
C LEU A 133 -12.96 14.50 13.84
N THR A 134 -13.63 14.24 12.72
CA THR A 134 -14.75 15.07 12.25
C THR A 134 -15.89 14.17 11.80
N GLN A 135 -17.12 14.56 12.13
CA GLN A 135 -18.33 13.91 11.65
C GLN A 135 -18.59 14.21 10.16
N ARG A 136 -18.28 15.45 9.74
CA ARG A 136 -18.43 15.94 8.37
C ARG A 136 -17.37 17.01 8.12
N GLY A 137 -16.32 16.65 7.39
CA GLY A 137 -15.26 17.57 7.02
C GLY A 137 -14.62 17.23 5.68
N ASP A 138 -13.50 17.86 5.37
CA ASP A 138 -12.70 17.62 4.17
C ASP A 138 -11.23 17.45 4.59
N VAL A 139 -10.91 16.26 5.10
CA VAL A 139 -9.61 15.95 5.70
C VAL A 139 -8.48 16.02 4.67
N ASP A 140 -8.72 15.60 3.42
CA ASP A 140 -7.69 15.72 2.38
C ASP A 140 -7.30 17.19 2.18
N ARG A 141 -8.28 18.10 2.18
CA ARG A 141 -8.01 19.53 2.09
C ARG A 141 -7.31 20.08 3.34
N TYR A 142 -7.69 19.64 4.54
CA TYR A 142 -7.11 20.16 5.79
C TYR A 142 -5.64 19.82 5.95
N PHE A 143 -5.24 18.62 5.51
CA PHE A 143 -3.85 18.16 5.53
C PHE A 143 -3.10 18.40 4.22
N ALA A 144 -3.72 19.12 3.26
CA ALA A 144 -3.18 19.37 1.94
C ALA A 144 -2.71 18.08 1.22
N LEU A 145 -3.49 16.99 1.35
CA LEU A 145 -3.22 15.72 0.71
C LEU A 145 -3.72 15.72 -0.74
N LYS A 146 -2.90 15.16 -1.64
CA LYS A 146 -3.30 14.99 -3.03
C LYS A 146 -4.36 13.90 -3.14
N ARG A 147 -5.47 14.26 -3.79
CA ARG A 147 -6.54 13.31 -4.10
C ARG A 147 -6.06 12.16 -4.98
N SER A 148 -6.49 10.95 -4.65
CA SER A 148 -6.42 9.79 -5.53
C SER A 148 -7.65 9.68 -6.43
N LYS A 149 -7.50 9.07 -7.61
CA LYS A 149 -8.61 8.72 -8.49
C LYS A 149 -9.40 7.51 -7.99
N ASN A 150 -8.79 6.63 -7.18
CA ASN A 150 -9.42 5.36 -6.82
C ASN A 150 -10.34 5.45 -5.61
N ILE A 151 -10.16 6.45 -4.73
CA ILE A 151 -10.96 6.66 -3.52
C ILE A 151 -11.96 7.83 -3.72
N PRO A 152 -13.18 7.74 -3.16
CA PRO A 152 -14.14 8.85 -3.13
C PRO A 152 -13.57 10.13 -2.49
N ARG A 153 -14.22 11.27 -2.73
CA ARG A 153 -13.84 12.51 -2.05
C ARG A 153 -14.12 12.39 -0.56
N THR A 154 -13.25 12.95 0.27
CA THR A 154 -13.47 13.03 1.74
C THR A 154 -14.43 14.16 2.13
N ARG A 155 -14.74 15.09 1.21
CA ARG A 155 -15.60 16.25 1.49
C ARG A 155 -16.97 15.85 2.04
N ASP A 156 -17.32 16.48 3.16
CA ASP A 156 -18.57 16.32 3.91
C ASP A 156 -18.76 14.90 4.49
N HIS A 157 -17.69 14.10 4.57
CA HIS A 157 -17.71 12.79 5.20
C HIS A 157 -17.03 12.79 6.56
N SER A 158 -17.40 11.80 7.37
CA SER A 158 -16.73 11.48 8.63
C SER A 158 -15.32 10.97 8.36
N ALA A 159 -14.35 11.46 9.11
CA ALA A 159 -12.97 11.07 8.93
C ALA A 159 -12.16 11.21 10.22
N VAL A 160 -11.13 10.39 10.32
CA VAL A 160 -10.11 10.43 11.37
C VAL A 160 -8.76 10.57 10.70
N ALA A 161 -7.98 11.56 11.11
CA ALA A 161 -6.63 11.79 10.64
C ALA A 161 -5.63 11.81 11.78
N ILE A 162 -4.48 11.18 11.55
CA ILE A 162 -3.37 11.12 12.50
C ILE A 162 -2.15 11.70 11.80
N LYS A 163 -1.53 12.71 12.39
CA LYS A 163 -0.29 13.33 11.89
C LYS A 163 0.72 13.49 13.01
N SER A 164 1.93 13.01 12.77
CA SER A 164 3.11 13.19 13.62
C SER A 164 4.39 12.84 12.83
N ASP A 165 5.56 13.15 13.38
CA ASP A 165 6.84 12.76 12.76
C ASP A 165 7.03 11.24 12.70
N HIS A 166 6.54 10.53 13.72
CA HIS A 166 6.62 9.08 13.83
C HIS A 166 5.28 8.52 14.33
N THR A 167 4.56 7.83 13.46
CA THR A 167 3.33 7.11 13.81
C THR A 167 3.61 5.60 13.80
N ARG A 168 3.23 4.90 14.88
CA ARG A 168 3.34 3.45 14.99
C ARG A 168 2.01 2.88 15.45
N ILE A 169 1.51 1.87 14.74
CA ILE A 169 0.36 1.06 15.15
C ILE A 169 0.91 -0.28 15.65
N ILE A 170 0.78 -0.56 16.95
CA ILE A 170 1.40 -1.73 17.58
C ILE A 170 0.29 -2.67 18.06
N GLY A 171 0.14 -3.81 17.39
CA GLY A 171 -0.67 -4.94 17.86
C GLY A 171 0.24 -6.02 18.45
N ARG A 172 -0.02 -6.46 19.69
CA ARG A 172 0.77 -7.52 20.34
C ARG A 172 0.50 -8.91 19.77
N GLU A 173 -0.68 -9.11 19.19
CA GLU A 173 -1.08 -10.36 18.53
C GLU A 173 -1.29 -10.15 17.03
N SER A 174 -2.10 -9.16 16.64
CA SER A 174 -2.31 -8.83 15.24
C SER A 174 -2.73 -7.37 15.05
N VAL A 175 -2.56 -6.86 13.82
CA VAL A 175 -3.14 -5.60 13.33
C VAL A 175 -3.90 -5.96 12.06
N ARG A 176 -5.21 -5.66 12.04
CA ARG A 176 -6.07 -5.87 10.86
C ARG A 176 -6.62 -4.53 10.40
N ILE A 177 -6.37 -4.20 9.14
CA ILE A 177 -6.94 -3.02 8.47
C ILE A 177 -8.04 -3.52 7.53
N TYR A 178 -9.25 -3.01 7.73
CA TYR A 178 -10.43 -3.40 6.95
C TYR A 178 -10.99 -2.18 6.22
N ALA A 179 -11.36 -2.36 4.96
CA ALA A 179 -12.02 -1.33 4.15
C ALA A 179 -13.24 -1.93 3.47
N GLY A 180 -14.42 -1.38 3.71
CA GLY A 180 -15.67 -1.86 3.15
C GLY A 180 -16.84 -1.70 4.11
N LYS A 181 -18.02 -2.11 3.65
CA LYS A 181 -19.23 -2.19 4.47
C LYS A 181 -19.12 -3.35 5.46
N GLY A 182 -19.54 -3.14 6.69
CA GLY A 182 -19.83 -4.19 7.64
C GLY A 182 -21.12 -4.94 7.28
N GLU A 183 -21.16 -6.21 7.66
CA GLU A 183 -22.35 -7.05 7.54
C GLU A 183 -23.20 -6.89 8.81
N PHE A 184 -24.22 -6.03 8.74
CA PHE A 184 -25.16 -5.79 9.84
C PHE A 184 -26.57 -6.21 9.43
N GLU A 185 -27.26 -6.91 10.34
CA GLU A 185 -28.66 -7.28 10.15
C GLU A 185 -29.59 -6.09 10.42
N GLY A 186 -30.74 -6.05 9.72
CA GLY A 186 -31.79 -5.05 9.96
C GLY A 186 -31.61 -3.68 9.28
N LEU A 187 -30.54 -3.47 8.50
CA LEU A 187 -30.29 -2.21 7.76
C LEU A 187 -30.94 -2.16 6.35
N GLY A 188 -31.84 -3.09 6.03
CA GLY A 188 -32.50 -3.17 4.73
C GLY A 188 -31.57 -3.63 3.58
N VAL A 189 -32.04 -3.46 2.34
CA VAL A 189 -31.35 -3.97 1.13
C VAL A 189 -30.01 -3.26 0.87
N ALA A 190 -29.88 -2.00 1.29
CA ALA A 190 -28.69 -1.18 1.07
C ALA A 190 -27.52 -1.52 2.03
N GLY A 191 -27.82 -2.18 3.15
CA GLY A 191 -26.87 -2.46 4.22
C GLY A 191 -26.37 -1.20 4.93
N GLU A 192 -25.12 -1.21 5.38
CA GLU A 192 -24.49 -0.05 6.02
C GLU A 192 -24.44 1.19 5.10
N LEU A 193 -24.77 2.35 5.69
CA LEU A 193 -24.78 3.66 5.03
C LEU A 193 -23.59 4.51 5.51
N ASN A 194 -23.19 5.50 4.71
CA ASN A 194 -22.15 6.44 5.10
C ASN A 194 -22.66 7.46 6.15
N SER A 195 -21.76 8.32 6.64
CA SER A 195 -22.08 9.37 7.65
C SER A 195 -23.11 10.41 7.21
N GLN A 196 -23.49 10.44 5.93
CA GLN A 196 -24.57 11.29 5.41
C GLN A 196 -25.89 10.52 5.21
N GLY A 197 -25.93 9.23 5.54
CA GLY A 197 -27.07 8.36 5.26
C GLY A 197 -27.18 7.91 3.80
N GLY A 198 -26.15 8.15 2.98
CA GLY A 198 -26.08 7.68 1.59
C GLY A 198 -25.52 6.27 1.48
N GLU A 199 -25.87 5.56 0.41
CA GLU A 199 -25.34 4.23 0.13
C GLU A 199 -23.83 4.27 -0.16
N ILE A 200 -23.09 3.30 0.38
CA ILE A 200 -21.65 3.13 0.05
C ILE A 200 -21.55 2.35 -1.27
N GLY A 201 -21.49 3.08 -2.39
CA GLY A 201 -21.50 2.48 -3.74
C GLY A 201 -20.17 1.92 -4.22
N THR A 202 -19.05 2.25 -3.56
CA THR A 202 -17.71 1.78 -3.94
C THR A 202 -17.25 0.64 -3.03
N LYS A 203 -16.66 -0.42 -3.62
CA LYS A 203 -15.91 -1.42 -2.86
C LYS A 203 -14.83 -0.71 -2.03
N GLY A 204 -14.64 -1.17 -0.80
CA GLY A 204 -13.62 -0.61 0.09
C GLY A 204 -12.23 -0.77 -0.52
N LYS A 205 -11.44 0.31 -0.48
CA LYS A 205 -10.08 0.33 -1.00
C LYS A 205 -9.12 0.86 0.05
N ILE A 206 -7.90 0.35 0.02
CA ILE A 206 -6.77 0.74 0.84
C ILE A 206 -5.69 1.26 -0.09
N GLU A 207 -5.24 2.48 0.13
CA GLU A 207 -4.09 3.06 -0.57
C GLU A 207 -2.94 3.25 0.41
N LEU A 208 -1.78 2.68 0.09
CA LEU A 208 -0.53 2.91 0.80
C LEU A 208 0.34 3.82 -0.08
N CYS A 209 0.33 5.11 0.22
CA CYS A 209 1.04 6.12 -0.56
C CYS A 209 2.36 6.50 0.12
N ALA A 210 3.48 6.31 -0.59
CA ALA A 210 4.74 6.95 -0.24
C ALA A 210 4.88 8.22 -1.08
N SER A 211 5.11 9.37 -0.43
CA SER A 211 5.22 10.69 -1.08
C SER A 211 3.90 11.25 -1.63
N HIS A 212 3.98 12.43 -2.22
CA HIS A 212 2.85 13.24 -2.70
C HIS A 212 2.41 12.88 -4.15
N HIS A 213 2.83 11.72 -4.67
CA HIS A 213 2.60 11.29 -6.04
C HIS A 213 1.47 10.25 -6.14
N SER A 214 0.21 10.71 -6.18
CA SER A 214 -0.97 9.83 -6.32
C SER A 214 -1.26 9.34 -7.75
N ALA A 215 -0.41 9.68 -8.72
CA ALA A 215 -0.67 9.37 -10.13
C ALA A 215 -0.34 7.92 -10.51
N ASP A 216 0.60 7.30 -9.79
CA ASP A 216 1.22 6.03 -10.17
C ASP A 216 0.90 4.93 -9.16
N LEU A 217 -0.29 4.96 -8.56
CA LEU A 217 -0.76 3.89 -7.67
C LEU A 217 -0.95 2.60 -8.46
N GLN A 218 -0.19 1.57 -8.09
CA GLN A 218 -0.27 0.23 -8.65
C GLN A 218 -1.01 -0.69 -7.68
N PRO A 219 -1.81 -1.64 -8.18
CA PRO A 219 -2.45 -2.63 -7.31
C PRO A 219 -1.39 -3.55 -6.67
N ALA A 220 -1.58 -3.89 -5.39
CA ALA A 220 -0.68 -4.79 -4.66
C ALA A 220 -0.71 -6.20 -5.25
N VAL A 221 0.43 -6.86 -5.35
CA VAL A 221 0.50 -8.22 -5.92
C VAL A 221 -0.05 -9.26 -4.95
N LEU A 222 -0.87 -10.19 -5.46
CA LEU A 222 -1.37 -11.34 -4.74
C LEU A 222 -0.35 -12.48 -4.84
N GLY A 223 0.38 -12.75 -3.75
CA GLY A 223 1.56 -13.63 -3.76
C GLY A 223 1.32 -15.05 -4.29
N GLU A 224 0.25 -15.72 -3.86
CA GLU A 224 -0.06 -17.08 -4.35
C GLU A 224 -0.49 -17.09 -5.81
N ASN A 225 -1.19 -16.06 -6.27
CA ASN A 225 -1.61 -15.97 -7.67
C ASN A 225 -0.44 -15.66 -8.59
N LEU A 226 0.48 -14.78 -8.17
CA LEU A 226 1.75 -14.57 -8.88
C LEU A 226 2.55 -15.87 -8.97
N LYS A 227 2.69 -16.61 -7.87
CA LYS A 227 3.42 -17.87 -7.83
C LYS A 227 2.83 -18.92 -8.78
N LYS A 228 1.50 -19.05 -8.83
CA LYS A 228 0.81 -19.94 -9.79
C LYS A 228 1.12 -19.52 -11.23
N THR A 229 1.06 -18.23 -11.52
CA THR A 229 1.37 -17.68 -12.84
C THR A 229 2.81 -17.97 -13.27
N LEU A 230 3.79 -17.72 -12.39
CA LEU A 230 5.20 -17.97 -12.69
C LEU A 230 5.49 -19.46 -12.90
N LYS A 231 4.83 -20.35 -12.15
CA LYS A 231 4.94 -21.80 -12.37
C LYS A 231 4.36 -22.21 -13.71
N HIS A 232 3.25 -21.61 -14.13
CA HIS A 232 2.64 -21.86 -15.42
C HIS A 232 3.58 -21.45 -16.57
N ILE A 233 4.09 -20.21 -16.53
CA ILE A 233 5.07 -19.70 -17.52
C ILE A 233 6.31 -20.59 -17.56
N TYR A 234 6.81 -21.03 -16.41
CA TYR A 234 7.96 -21.94 -16.36
C TYR A 234 7.65 -23.32 -16.97
N GLY A 235 6.43 -23.83 -16.79
CA GLY A 235 5.96 -25.05 -17.44
C GLY A 235 5.96 -24.92 -18.96
N GLU A 236 5.35 -23.86 -19.49
CA GLU A 236 5.32 -23.56 -20.92
C GLU A 236 6.73 -23.42 -21.52
N LEU A 237 7.65 -22.76 -20.79
CA LEU A 237 9.05 -22.65 -21.22
C LEU A 237 9.74 -24.02 -21.31
N ARG A 238 9.48 -24.93 -20.37
CA ARG A 238 10.04 -26.30 -20.42
C ARG A 238 9.49 -27.10 -21.59
N GLU A 239 8.20 -26.95 -21.89
CA GLU A 239 7.58 -27.60 -23.04
C GLU A 239 8.16 -27.06 -24.35
N LEU A 240 8.35 -25.74 -24.46
CA LEU A 240 8.99 -25.12 -25.61
C LEU A 240 10.42 -25.62 -25.80
N ILE A 241 11.23 -25.67 -24.75
CA ILE A 241 12.59 -26.21 -24.80
C ILE A 241 12.59 -27.67 -25.25
N GLY A 242 11.68 -28.50 -24.71
CA GLY A 242 11.55 -29.90 -25.12
C GLY A 242 11.19 -30.06 -26.60
N ALA A 243 10.33 -29.20 -27.13
CA ALA A 243 9.96 -29.21 -28.55
C ALA A 243 11.14 -28.81 -29.45
N VAL A 244 11.92 -27.80 -29.05
CA VAL A 244 13.11 -27.36 -29.78
C VAL A 244 14.20 -28.45 -29.79
N ASP A 245 14.45 -29.11 -28.65
CA ASP A 245 15.41 -30.21 -28.54
C ASP A 245 15.01 -31.42 -29.42
N ALA A 246 13.72 -31.73 -29.48
CA ALA A 246 13.20 -32.77 -30.36
C ALA A 246 13.44 -32.42 -31.85
N LEU A 247 13.17 -31.18 -32.24
CA LEU A 247 13.41 -30.70 -33.61
C LEU A 247 14.89 -30.72 -33.97
N TYR A 248 15.76 -30.30 -33.06
CA TYR A 248 17.22 -30.35 -33.25
C TYR A 248 17.72 -31.80 -33.42
N THR A 249 17.17 -32.74 -32.66
CA THR A 249 17.51 -34.17 -32.78
C THR A 249 17.14 -34.72 -34.15
N ILE A 250 15.97 -34.37 -34.67
CA ILE A 250 15.52 -34.76 -36.01
C ILE A 250 16.43 -34.17 -37.09
N GLN A 251 16.77 -32.88 -36.97
CA GLN A 251 17.64 -32.20 -37.92
C GLN A 251 19.06 -32.82 -37.94
N ARG A 252 19.63 -33.16 -36.79
CA ARG A 252 20.94 -33.84 -36.70
C ARG A 252 20.91 -35.22 -37.35
N GLN A 253 19.85 -35.99 -37.16
CA GLN A 253 19.68 -37.28 -37.82
C GLN A 253 19.63 -37.11 -39.34
N MET A 254 18.86 -36.13 -39.83
CA MET A 254 18.77 -35.82 -41.26
C MET A 254 20.15 -35.47 -41.84
N TYR A 255 20.92 -34.60 -41.19
CA TYR A 255 22.27 -34.25 -41.64
C TYR A 255 23.24 -35.42 -41.62
N SER A 256 23.15 -36.33 -40.63
CA SER A 256 23.98 -37.54 -40.61
C SER A 256 23.69 -38.45 -41.81
N TYR A 257 22.42 -38.59 -42.18
CA TYR A 257 22.05 -39.41 -43.34
C TYR A 257 22.45 -38.73 -44.65
N LEU A 258 22.27 -37.42 -44.78
CA LEU A 258 22.71 -36.68 -45.95
C LEU A 258 24.25 -36.70 -46.09
N GLY A 259 25.00 -36.60 -45.00
CA GLY A 259 26.47 -36.62 -45.03
C GLY A 259 27.07 -37.98 -45.44
N THR A 260 26.30 -39.06 -45.30
CA THR A 260 26.70 -40.42 -45.73
C THR A 260 26.02 -40.86 -47.03
N HIS A 261 25.25 -39.97 -47.67
CA HIS A 261 24.54 -40.32 -48.89
C HIS A 261 25.49 -40.32 -50.10
N PHE A 262 25.32 -41.32 -50.95
CA PHE A 262 25.94 -41.41 -52.26
C PHE A 262 24.96 -42.09 -53.22
N HIS A 263 25.11 -41.85 -54.51
CA HIS A 263 24.35 -42.54 -55.54
C HIS A 263 25.28 -43.49 -56.28
N SER A 264 25.00 -44.80 -56.27
CA SER A 264 25.73 -45.74 -57.13
C SER A 264 25.15 -45.69 -58.55
N GLY A 265 25.89 -45.10 -59.49
CA GLY A 265 25.58 -45.11 -60.91
C GLY A 265 26.53 -46.04 -61.66
N GLY A 266 26.03 -47.05 -62.35
CA GLY A 266 26.82 -47.93 -63.22
C GLY A 266 26.52 -47.67 -64.70
N GLY A 267 27.50 -47.19 -65.47
CA GLY A 267 27.37 -47.00 -66.92
C GLY A 267 28.41 -46.03 -67.53
N VAL A 268 28.54 -46.03 -68.85
CA VAL A 268 29.33 -45.04 -69.61
C VAL A 268 28.34 -44.14 -70.37
N GLY A 269 28.28 -42.86 -70.01
CA GLY A 269 27.30 -41.87 -70.53
C GLY A 269 26.65 -41.04 -69.42
N VAL A 270 25.61 -40.25 -69.75
CA VAL A 270 24.79 -39.52 -68.75
C VAL A 270 23.96 -40.52 -67.96
N ILE A 271 24.39 -40.87 -66.76
CA ILE A 271 23.67 -41.77 -65.87
C ILE A 271 22.66 -40.97 -65.05
N VAL A 272 21.38 -41.27 -65.21
CA VAL A 272 20.33 -40.80 -64.29
C VAL A 272 20.37 -41.71 -63.07
N THR A 273 20.84 -41.20 -61.92
CA THR A 273 20.81 -41.96 -60.66
C THR A 273 19.48 -41.77 -59.95
N GLY A 274 18.84 -42.88 -59.53
CA GLY A 274 17.63 -42.85 -58.73
C GLY A 274 17.88 -42.36 -57.29
N PRO A 275 16.82 -42.02 -56.52
CA PRO A 275 16.95 -41.61 -55.12
C PRO A 275 17.60 -42.73 -54.30
N ASP A 276 18.55 -42.35 -53.43
CA ASP A 276 19.29 -43.32 -52.59
C ASP A 276 18.32 -44.11 -51.70
N PRO A 277 18.29 -45.47 -51.78
CA PRO A 277 17.34 -46.29 -51.03
C PRO A 277 17.48 -46.13 -49.52
N VAL A 278 18.70 -45.87 -49.03
CA VAL A 278 19.00 -45.70 -47.61
C VAL A 278 18.48 -44.35 -47.12
N LEU A 279 18.74 -43.26 -47.85
CA LEU A 279 18.24 -41.94 -47.54
C LEU A 279 16.72 -41.89 -47.63
N LEU A 280 16.11 -42.54 -48.63
CA LEU A 280 14.65 -42.62 -48.76
C LEU A 280 14.01 -43.27 -47.53
N THR A 281 14.44 -44.48 -47.17
CA THR A 281 13.86 -45.19 -46.01
C THR A 281 14.11 -44.46 -44.69
N LYS A 282 15.29 -43.86 -44.50
CA LYS A 282 15.65 -43.11 -43.29
C LYS A 282 14.95 -41.76 -43.20
N SER A 283 14.77 -41.06 -44.32
CA SER A 283 14.02 -39.80 -44.37
C SER A 283 12.53 -40.03 -44.09
N TYR A 284 11.94 -41.12 -44.58
CA TYR A 284 10.58 -41.52 -44.18
C TYR A 284 10.48 -41.84 -42.69
N ALA A 285 11.46 -42.54 -42.11
CA ALA A 285 11.48 -42.81 -40.67
C ALA A 285 11.64 -41.53 -39.83
N ALA A 286 12.49 -40.59 -40.26
CA ALA A 286 12.66 -39.29 -39.60
C ALA A 286 11.40 -38.42 -39.73
N LEU A 287 10.74 -38.44 -40.89
CA LEU A 287 9.46 -37.77 -41.12
C LEU A 287 8.37 -38.36 -40.22
N ALA A 288 8.25 -39.68 -40.15
CA ALA A 288 7.31 -40.36 -39.26
C ALA A 288 7.56 -40.02 -37.79
N LYS A 289 8.84 -39.98 -37.36
CA LYS A 289 9.21 -39.61 -36.00
C LYS A 289 8.94 -38.14 -35.67
N SER A 290 9.14 -37.25 -36.64
CA SER A 290 8.75 -35.84 -36.56
C SER A 290 7.24 -35.66 -36.44
N ILE A 291 6.47 -36.41 -37.23
CA ILE A 291 5.01 -36.38 -37.19
C ILE A 291 4.50 -36.88 -35.83
N ILE A 292 5.01 -38.02 -35.35
CA ILE A 292 4.63 -38.58 -34.03
C ILE A 292 5.03 -37.63 -32.90
N GLY A 293 6.24 -37.06 -32.92
CA GLY A 293 6.68 -36.09 -31.92
C GLY A 293 5.81 -34.82 -31.90
N ASN A 294 5.40 -34.33 -33.08
CA ASN A 294 4.44 -33.23 -33.17
C ASN A 294 3.06 -33.59 -32.63
N PHE A 295 2.59 -34.82 -32.85
CA PHE A 295 1.33 -35.30 -32.29
C PHE A 295 1.39 -35.44 -30.76
N ASP A 296 2.45 -36.04 -30.20
CA ASP A 296 2.63 -36.15 -28.74
C ASP A 296 2.69 -34.77 -28.07
N THR A 297 3.38 -33.82 -28.70
CA THR A 297 3.44 -32.44 -28.19
C THR A 297 2.04 -31.80 -28.23
N ARG A 298 1.28 -31.99 -29.31
CA ARG A 298 -0.10 -31.51 -29.42
C ARG A 298 -1.06 -32.19 -28.44
N ILE A 299 -0.90 -33.48 -28.19
CA ILE A 299 -1.70 -34.24 -27.22
C ILE A 299 -1.42 -33.73 -25.81
N LYS A 300 -0.15 -33.50 -25.44
CA LYS A 300 0.20 -32.90 -24.14
C LYS A 300 -0.36 -31.50 -23.95
N ILE A 301 -0.33 -30.68 -25.00
CA ILE A 301 -0.99 -29.38 -25.00
C ILE A 301 -2.49 -29.55 -24.74
N ILE A 302 -3.16 -30.50 -25.40
CA ILE A 302 -4.58 -30.80 -25.20
C ILE A 302 -4.86 -31.32 -23.78
N ASP A 303 -4.03 -32.20 -23.23
CA ASP A 303 -4.17 -32.71 -21.86
C ASP A 303 -4.00 -31.60 -20.83
N ASN A 304 -3.06 -30.68 -21.04
CA ASN A 304 -2.91 -29.48 -20.21
C ASN A 304 -4.17 -28.59 -20.29
N TYR A 305 -4.74 -28.41 -21.49
CA TYR A 305 -6.02 -27.72 -21.68
C TYR A 305 -7.18 -28.41 -20.94
N ILE A 306 -7.25 -29.74 -20.97
CA ILE A 306 -8.29 -30.50 -20.26
C ILE A 306 -8.12 -30.35 -18.74
N HIS A 307 -6.88 -30.38 -18.24
CA HIS A 307 -6.60 -30.22 -16.82
C HIS A 307 -6.87 -28.80 -16.32
N GLU A 308 -6.68 -27.80 -17.18
CA GLU A 308 -7.06 -26.40 -16.98
C GLU A 308 -8.58 -26.23 -16.88
N ILE A 309 -9.34 -26.83 -17.81
CA ILE A 309 -10.82 -26.83 -17.80
C ILE A 309 -11.35 -27.47 -16.51
N ASN A 310 -10.74 -28.59 -16.09
CA ASN A 310 -11.17 -29.32 -14.91
C ASN A 310 -10.80 -28.64 -13.58
N SER A 311 -9.77 -27.78 -13.57
CA SER A 311 -9.31 -27.09 -12.34
C SER A 311 -9.94 -25.71 -12.11
N THR A 312 -10.59 -25.13 -13.12
CA THR A 312 -11.16 -23.77 -13.06
C THR A 312 -12.68 -23.71 -13.18
N GLY A 313 -13.35 -24.79 -13.63
CA GLY A 313 -14.81 -24.91 -13.61
C GLY A 313 -15.57 -23.92 -14.50
N VAL A 314 -14.89 -23.16 -15.37
CA VAL A 314 -15.51 -22.21 -16.29
C VAL A 314 -14.72 -22.20 -17.60
N GLY A 315 -15.40 -22.57 -18.69
CA GLY A 315 -14.82 -22.61 -20.04
C GLY A 315 -14.59 -21.24 -20.67
N ASN A 316 -13.71 -21.27 -21.69
CA ASN A 316 -13.36 -20.24 -22.67
C ASN A 316 -12.49 -19.07 -22.18
N SER A 317 -11.17 -19.16 -22.38
CA SER A 317 -10.51 -18.45 -23.49
C SER A 317 -9.17 -19.11 -23.84
N SER A 318 -8.90 -19.23 -25.14
CA SER A 318 -7.60 -19.54 -25.73
C SER A 318 -6.47 -18.70 -25.14
N ALA A 319 -5.48 -19.32 -24.50
CA ALA A 319 -4.31 -18.68 -23.90
C ALA A 319 -4.63 -17.49 -22.99
N ASN A 320 -5.42 -17.69 -21.94
CA ASN A 320 -5.50 -16.70 -20.86
C ASN A 320 -4.26 -16.83 -19.98
N LEU A 321 -3.21 -16.09 -20.34
CA LEU A 321 -2.35 -15.51 -19.32
C LEU A 321 -3.29 -14.92 -18.26
N PRO A 322 -3.16 -15.28 -16.97
CA PRO A 322 -4.02 -14.73 -15.92
C PRO A 322 -4.06 -13.22 -16.09
N GLY A 323 -5.28 -12.69 -16.24
CA GLY A 323 -5.45 -11.26 -16.49
C GLY A 323 -4.86 -10.48 -15.32
N ASN A 324 -4.59 -9.18 -15.52
CA ASN A 324 -4.08 -8.33 -14.43
C ASN A 324 -4.87 -8.54 -13.12
N HIS A 325 -6.19 -8.72 -13.21
CA HIS A 325 -7.10 -8.94 -12.08
C HIS A 325 -6.87 -10.23 -11.28
N ASP A 326 -6.19 -11.23 -11.84
CA ASP A 326 -5.89 -12.48 -11.13
C ASP A 326 -4.60 -12.36 -10.34
N ILE A 327 -3.63 -11.58 -10.82
CA ILE A 327 -2.30 -11.45 -10.19
C ILE A 327 -2.28 -10.33 -9.16
N VAL A 328 -3.12 -9.31 -9.32
CA VAL A 328 -3.08 -8.09 -8.51
C VAL A 328 -4.37 -7.86 -7.74
N SER A 329 -4.25 -7.19 -6.59
CA SER A 329 -5.36 -6.87 -5.71
C SER A 329 -6.27 -5.81 -6.33
N GLN A 330 -7.58 -6.01 -6.26
CA GLN A 330 -8.55 -4.99 -6.65
C GLN A 330 -8.81 -3.94 -5.57
N SER A 331 -8.35 -4.20 -4.34
CA SER A 331 -8.71 -3.40 -3.16
C SER A 331 -7.52 -2.72 -2.50
N VAL A 332 -6.29 -3.21 -2.70
CA VAL A 332 -5.09 -2.64 -2.08
C VAL A 332 -4.18 -2.09 -3.17
N PHE A 333 -3.78 -0.83 -3.02
CA PHE A 333 -2.92 -0.11 -3.96
C PHE A 333 -1.71 0.46 -3.24
N LEU A 334 -0.56 0.46 -3.92
CA LEU A 334 0.76 0.84 -3.44
C LEU A 334 1.41 1.78 -4.47
N THR A 335 2.22 2.74 -4.03
CA THR A 335 3.13 3.52 -4.90
C THR A 335 4.49 2.83 -5.04
#